data_AF-A0A7S1AM31-F1
#
_entry.id   AF-A0A7S1AM31-F1
#
_cell.length_a   1.000
_cell.length_b   1.000
_cell.length_c   1.000
_cell.angle_alpha   90.00
_cell.angle_beta   90.00
_cell.angle_gamma   90.00
#
_symmetry.space_group_name_H-M   'P 1'
#
loop_
_entity.id
_entity.type
_entity.pdbx_description
1 polymer ?
#
loop_
_entity_poly.entity_id
_entity_poly.type
_entity_poly.pdbx_seq_one_letter_code
_entity_poly.pdbx_strand_id
1 'polypeptide(L)'
;MTKRIVVNQSQGQCVDWDQPRQCPCSEGTCVAGYCQVQAWCPSLGDQNADSPPNGAVVETVEGLGHMHMKIMAGITFPEMGTDLFIYGHTDGAEDRFSNLTIAELLSLSDPPLLVEDITDSGALLAVSFNWDCEVTMDCEPTVVVKRLDTAGFVQKHSNRRGDGQTREAIYMFGLRILITSSGIGRQFSIQLIVVQIGSGLALLRISALAADFMMLRCFRDGLTRRAYRKCKVIATNDLSDLRDRLHHIKTKSRVRHRTGTNFKGDG
;
A
#
# COMPACT_ATOMS: atom_id res chain seq x y z
N MET A 1 -17.70 -7.04 -22.32
CA MET A 1 -19.14 -7.06 -21.96
C MET A 1 -19.60 -8.49 -21.98
N THR A 2 -20.34 -8.95 -20.98
CA THR A 2 -20.85 -10.33 -20.88
C THR A 2 -22.36 -10.39 -21.10
N LYS A 3 -23.09 -9.44 -20.51
CA LYS A 3 -24.55 -9.33 -20.59
C LYS A 3 -24.95 -7.86 -20.72
N ARG A 4 -25.96 -7.58 -21.54
CA ARG A 4 -26.50 -6.26 -21.80
C ARG A 4 -28.01 -6.28 -21.67
N ILE A 5 -28.56 -5.31 -20.97
CA ILE A 5 -30.01 -5.08 -20.86
C ILE A 5 -30.30 -3.70 -21.39
N VAL A 6 -31.19 -3.62 -22.38
CA VAL A 6 -31.57 -2.37 -23.04
C VAL A 6 -33.06 -2.13 -22.86
N VAL A 7 -33.44 -0.94 -22.41
CA VAL A 7 -34.83 -0.55 -22.16
C VAL A 7 -35.08 0.86 -22.68
N ASN A 8 -36.14 1.03 -23.47
CA ASN A 8 -36.65 2.35 -23.82
C ASN A 8 -37.45 2.92 -22.65
N GLN A 9 -37.06 4.09 -22.16
CA GLN A 9 -37.66 4.77 -21.03
C GLN A 9 -38.23 6.14 -21.41
N SER A 10 -39.34 6.51 -20.79
CA SER A 10 -39.93 7.86 -20.80
C SER A 10 -40.12 8.37 -19.37
N GLN A 11 -40.32 9.67 -19.17
CA GLN A 11 -40.58 10.19 -17.83
C GLN A 11 -41.99 9.83 -17.36
N GLY A 12 -42.11 9.31 -16.13
CA GLY A 12 -43.39 8.95 -15.53
C GLY A 12 -43.26 8.58 -14.05
N GLN A 13 -44.35 8.11 -13.44
CA GLN A 13 -44.33 7.56 -12.08
C GLN A 13 -44.15 6.05 -12.13
N CYS A 14 -43.04 5.54 -11.59
CA CYS A 14 -42.77 4.11 -11.47
C CYS A 14 -41.96 3.80 -10.21
N VAL A 15 -41.86 2.51 -9.90
CA VAL A 15 -41.13 1.99 -8.74
C VAL A 15 -39.64 2.12 -8.95
N ASP A 16 -38.91 2.77 -8.06
CA ASP A 16 -37.44 2.83 -8.11
C ASP A 16 -36.83 1.58 -7.45
N TRP A 17 -36.21 0.74 -8.28
CA TRP A 17 -35.58 -0.52 -7.86
C TRP A 17 -34.17 -0.34 -7.30
N ASP A 18 -33.59 0.86 -7.39
CA ASP A 18 -32.26 1.17 -6.81
C ASP A 18 -32.38 1.69 -5.36
N GLN A 19 -33.58 2.11 -4.92
CA GLN A 19 -33.81 2.63 -3.57
C GLN A 19 -34.01 1.54 -2.51
N PRO A 20 -33.69 1.82 -1.24
CA PRO A 20 -33.88 0.86 -0.15
C PRO A 20 -35.35 0.45 0.00
N ARG A 21 -35.58 -0.77 0.52
CA ARG A 21 -36.90 -1.38 0.75
C ARG A 21 -37.80 -0.65 1.79
N GLN A 22 -37.39 0.51 2.26
CA GLN A 22 -38.16 1.34 3.20
C GLN A 22 -38.07 2.79 2.74
N CYS A 23 -39.17 3.26 2.15
CA CYS A 23 -39.30 4.66 1.79
C CYS A 23 -39.36 5.51 3.06
N PRO A 24 -38.74 6.72 3.08
CA PRO A 24 -39.04 7.68 4.12
C PRO A 24 -40.53 8.04 4.03
N CYS A 25 -41.31 7.56 5.00
CA CYS A 25 -42.78 7.57 5.06
C CYS A 25 -43.40 8.97 5.30
N SER A 26 -42.89 10.03 4.66
CA SER A 26 -43.54 11.34 4.71
C SER A 26 -44.29 11.72 3.44
N GLU A 27 -43.88 11.26 2.25
CA GLU A 27 -44.48 11.74 0.98
C GLU A 27 -44.59 10.71 -0.18
N GLY A 28 -44.20 9.44 0.00
CA GLY A 28 -44.15 8.46 -1.11
C GLY A 28 -45.12 7.27 -1.00
N THR A 29 -45.63 6.79 -2.14
CA THR A 29 -46.37 5.53 -2.24
C THR A 29 -45.41 4.33 -2.34
N CYS A 30 -45.52 3.38 -1.42
CA CYS A 30 -44.70 2.17 -1.43
C CYS A 30 -45.37 1.06 -2.24
N VAL A 31 -44.65 0.45 -3.18
CA VAL A 31 -45.09 -0.72 -3.95
C VAL A 31 -44.04 -1.82 -3.81
N ALA A 32 -44.45 -2.99 -3.32
CA ALA A 32 -43.56 -4.14 -3.07
C ALA A 32 -42.33 -3.84 -2.17
N GLY A 33 -42.47 -2.88 -1.25
CA GLY A 33 -41.39 -2.41 -0.39
C GLY A 33 -40.50 -1.33 -1.03
N TYR A 34 -40.68 -0.99 -2.30
CA TYR A 34 -39.90 0.04 -2.98
C TYR A 34 -40.72 1.32 -3.16
N CYS A 35 -40.06 2.44 -3.45
CA CYS A 35 -40.71 3.74 -3.56
C CYS A 35 -41.18 3.99 -4.99
N GLN A 36 -42.44 4.39 -5.15
CA GLN A 36 -42.91 4.96 -6.40
C GLN A 36 -42.52 6.43 -6.44
N VAL A 37 -41.76 6.81 -7.46
CA VAL A 37 -41.22 8.16 -7.64
C VAL A 37 -41.37 8.60 -9.09
N GLN A 38 -41.27 9.91 -9.33
CA GLN A 38 -41.17 10.46 -10.68
C GLN A 38 -39.76 10.16 -11.22
N ALA A 39 -39.66 9.24 -12.16
CA ALA A 39 -38.40 8.75 -12.71
C ALA A 39 -38.55 8.35 -14.19
N TRP A 40 -37.52 7.69 -14.72
CA TRP A 40 -37.54 7.13 -16.07
C TRP A 40 -38.14 5.72 -16.03
N CYS A 41 -39.25 5.55 -16.76
CA CYS A 41 -40.10 4.36 -16.72
C CYS A 41 -40.13 3.63 -18.07
N PRO A 42 -40.13 2.28 -18.07
CA PRO A 42 -40.04 1.43 -16.90
C PRO A 42 -38.63 1.48 -16.28
N SER A 43 -38.58 1.50 -14.96
CA SER A 43 -37.32 1.59 -14.21
C SER A 43 -36.50 0.32 -14.37
N LEU A 44 -35.20 0.51 -14.56
CA LEU A 44 -34.20 -0.56 -14.58
C LEU A 44 -33.19 -0.20 -13.51
N GLY A 45 -32.98 -1.11 -12.57
CA GLY A 45 -32.20 -0.99 -11.35
C GLY A 45 -31.57 -2.32 -10.97
N ASP A 46 -30.78 -2.31 -9.91
CA ASP A 46 -29.97 -3.47 -9.51
C ASP A 46 -30.85 -4.64 -9.03
N GLN A 47 -32.01 -4.33 -8.42
CA GLN A 47 -32.93 -5.34 -7.87
C GLN A 47 -33.87 -5.97 -8.91
N ASN A 48 -34.00 -5.38 -10.09
CA ASN A 48 -34.81 -5.93 -11.19
C ASN A 48 -33.97 -6.23 -12.44
N ALA A 49 -32.64 -6.25 -12.33
CA ALA A 49 -31.76 -6.63 -13.43
C ALA A 49 -31.89 -8.11 -13.82
N ASP A 50 -32.14 -8.99 -12.84
CA ASP A 50 -32.36 -10.44 -13.09
C ASP A 50 -33.74 -10.74 -13.67
N SER A 51 -34.70 -9.82 -13.50
CA SER A 51 -36.06 -9.92 -14.01
C SER A 51 -36.45 -8.57 -14.63
N PRO A 52 -35.88 -8.24 -15.80
CA PRO A 52 -35.98 -6.92 -16.39
C PRO A 52 -37.43 -6.61 -16.83
N PRO A 53 -37.80 -5.32 -16.91
CA PRO A 53 -39.16 -4.91 -17.20
C PRO A 53 -39.61 -5.32 -18.59
N ASN A 54 -40.93 -5.42 -18.79
CA ASN A 54 -41.53 -5.73 -20.09
C ASN A 54 -41.04 -4.76 -21.18
N GLY A 55 -40.55 -5.30 -22.29
CA GLY A 55 -39.94 -4.53 -23.38
C GLY A 55 -38.42 -4.33 -23.24
N ALA A 56 -37.79 -4.87 -22.20
CA ALA A 56 -36.35 -4.98 -22.12
C ALA A 56 -35.81 -6.02 -23.12
N VAL A 57 -34.73 -5.66 -23.81
CA VAL A 57 -33.96 -6.58 -24.64
C VAL A 57 -32.73 -7.01 -23.85
N VAL A 58 -32.62 -8.31 -23.57
CA VAL A 58 -31.46 -8.91 -22.90
C VAL A 58 -30.61 -9.61 -23.95
N GLU A 59 -29.34 -9.23 -24.01
CA GLU A 59 -28.35 -9.84 -24.89
C GLU A 59 -27.20 -10.37 -24.05
N THR A 60 -26.88 -11.65 -24.23
CA THR A 60 -25.72 -12.30 -23.61
C THR A 60 -24.70 -12.64 -24.69
N VAL A 61 -23.43 -12.47 -24.36
CA VAL A 61 -22.33 -12.80 -25.28
C VAL A 61 -22.01 -14.28 -25.14
N GLU A 62 -22.27 -15.05 -26.19
CA GLU A 62 -21.87 -16.45 -26.26
C GLU A 62 -20.37 -16.58 -26.58
N GLY A 63 -19.73 -17.63 -26.07
CA GLY A 63 -18.33 -17.94 -26.36
C GLY A 63 -17.30 -17.00 -25.72
N LEU A 64 -17.66 -16.28 -24.65
CA LEU A 64 -16.74 -15.38 -23.92
C LEU A 64 -15.42 -16.06 -23.54
N GLY A 65 -15.47 -17.33 -23.11
CA GLY A 65 -14.29 -18.10 -22.72
C GLY A 65 -13.28 -18.32 -23.86
N HIS A 66 -13.72 -18.32 -25.12
CA HIS A 66 -12.86 -18.55 -26.30
C HIS A 66 -12.29 -17.25 -26.89
N MET A 67 -12.59 -16.10 -26.30
CA MET A 67 -12.00 -14.84 -26.76
C MET A 67 -10.52 -14.82 -26.44
N HIS A 68 -9.70 -14.58 -27.47
CA HIS A 68 -8.26 -14.44 -27.33
C HIS A 68 -7.88 -13.00 -26.99
N MET A 69 -6.93 -12.85 -26.09
CA MET A 69 -6.33 -11.57 -25.74
C MET A 69 -4.81 -11.69 -25.63
N LYS A 70 -4.13 -10.60 -25.95
CA LYS A 70 -2.69 -10.43 -25.76
C LYS A 70 -2.46 -9.29 -24.79
N ILE A 71 -1.75 -9.57 -23.69
CA ILE A 71 -1.33 -8.55 -22.72
C ILE A 71 0.17 -8.34 -22.87
N MET A 72 0.55 -7.13 -23.26
CA MET A 72 1.95 -6.72 -23.30
C MET A 72 2.21 -5.80 -22.11
N ALA A 73 3.18 -6.17 -21.28
CA ALA A 73 3.62 -5.37 -20.15
C ALA A 73 5.11 -5.08 -20.28
N GLY A 74 5.50 -3.88 -19.90
CA GLY A 74 6.90 -3.49 -19.79
C GLY A 74 7.11 -2.47 -18.69
N ILE A 75 8.38 -2.28 -18.33
CA ILE A 75 8.81 -1.28 -17.37
C ILE A 75 10.15 -0.68 -17.82
N THR A 76 10.35 0.59 -17.49
CA THR A 76 11.64 1.26 -17.63
C THR A 76 11.98 1.98 -16.34
N PHE A 77 13.26 2.16 -16.05
CA PHE A 77 13.77 2.82 -14.85
C PHE A 77 14.53 4.09 -15.24
N PRO A 78 13.85 5.24 -15.44
CA PRO A 78 14.44 6.42 -16.08
C PRO A 78 15.68 6.99 -15.38
N GLU A 79 15.79 6.83 -14.07
CA GLU A 79 16.94 7.30 -13.29
C GLU A 79 18.18 6.40 -13.44
N MET A 80 18.00 5.16 -13.88
CA MET A 80 19.06 4.13 -13.95
C MET A 80 19.46 3.81 -15.40
N GLY A 81 18.60 4.13 -16.37
CA GLY A 81 18.86 3.91 -17.78
C GLY A 81 17.61 4.12 -18.65
N THR A 82 17.76 3.86 -19.95
CA THR A 82 16.66 3.91 -20.94
C THR A 82 16.18 2.52 -21.35
N ASP A 83 16.72 1.47 -20.75
CA ASP A 83 16.38 0.11 -21.10
C ASP A 83 14.91 -0.18 -20.76
N LEU A 84 14.24 -0.84 -21.70
CA LEU A 84 12.85 -1.24 -21.59
C LEU A 84 12.82 -2.74 -21.37
N PHE A 85 12.38 -3.16 -20.19
CA PHE A 85 12.14 -4.55 -19.88
C PHE A 85 10.72 -4.90 -20.34
N ILE A 86 10.59 -5.98 -21.10
CA ILE A 86 9.32 -6.44 -21.68
C ILE A 86 9.10 -7.88 -21.25
N TYR A 87 7.87 -8.19 -20.82
CA TYR A 87 7.53 -9.51 -20.33
C TYR A 87 7.68 -10.56 -21.45
N GLY A 88 8.36 -11.66 -21.13
CA GLY A 88 8.56 -12.78 -22.06
C GLY A 88 9.50 -12.47 -23.23
N HIS A 89 10.34 -11.44 -23.11
CA HIS A 89 11.33 -11.09 -24.12
C HIS A 89 12.74 -11.61 -23.80
N THR A 90 12.97 -12.12 -22.58
CA THR A 90 14.26 -12.68 -22.18
C THR A 90 14.48 -14.09 -22.76
N ASP A 91 15.74 -14.48 -22.96
CA ASP A 91 16.08 -15.77 -23.57
C ASP A 91 15.58 -16.94 -22.71
N GLY A 92 14.63 -17.70 -23.26
CA GLY A 92 14.01 -18.85 -22.60
C GLY A 92 12.80 -18.54 -21.72
N ALA A 93 12.34 -17.28 -21.66
CA ALA A 93 11.09 -16.94 -21.00
C ALA A 93 9.86 -17.31 -21.83
N GLU A 94 8.82 -17.80 -21.16
CA GLU A 94 7.54 -18.12 -21.78
C GLU A 94 6.54 -16.96 -21.57
N ASP A 95 6.16 -16.28 -22.66
CA ASP A 95 5.09 -15.28 -22.65
C ASP A 95 3.72 -15.98 -22.67
N ARG A 96 3.25 -16.39 -21.49
CA ARG A 96 1.92 -17.00 -21.30
C ARG A 96 0.77 -16.03 -21.57
N PHE A 97 1.05 -14.73 -21.68
CA PHE A 97 0.05 -13.69 -21.90
C PHE A 97 0.06 -13.18 -23.37
N SER A 98 0.90 -13.75 -24.23
CA SER A 98 0.96 -13.45 -25.67
C SER A 98 -0.29 -13.89 -26.44
N ASN A 99 -0.84 -15.03 -26.07
CA ASN A 99 -2.02 -15.65 -26.67
C ASN A 99 -2.82 -16.38 -25.60
N LEU A 100 -3.60 -15.63 -24.83
CA LEU A 100 -4.36 -16.11 -23.69
C LEU A 100 -5.85 -16.05 -24.00
N THR A 101 -6.60 -17.09 -23.66
CA THR A 101 -8.06 -17.05 -23.68
C THR A 101 -8.62 -16.47 -22.39
N ILE A 102 -9.82 -15.90 -22.43
CA ILE A 102 -10.48 -15.39 -21.20
C ILE A 102 -10.69 -16.52 -20.19
N ALA A 103 -11.01 -17.74 -20.63
CA ALA A 103 -11.13 -18.89 -19.73
C ALA A 103 -9.81 -19.20 -19.00
N GLU A 104 -8.69 -19.16 -19.72
CA GLU A 104 -7.37 -19.34 -19.10
C GLU A 104 -7.05 -18.21 -18.13
N LEU A 105 -7.32 -16.94 -18.47
CA LEU A 105 -7.12 -15.82 -17.56
C LEU A 105 -7.89 -15.99 -16.24
N LEU A 106 -9.14 -16.45 -16.32
CA LEU A 106 -9.97 -16.70 -15.14
C LEU A 106 -9.45 -17.88 -14.31
N SER A 107 -8.91 -18.91 -14.95
CA SER A 107 -8.28 -20.04 -14.26
C SER A 107 -6.98 -19.65 -13.54
N LEU A 108 -6.28 -18.62 -14.02
CA LEU A 108 -5.06 -18.08 -13.41
C LEU A 108 -5.34 -17.17 -12.19
N SER A 109 -6.59 -16.79 -11.97
CA SER A 109 -6.96 -15.97 -10.81
C SER A 109 -6.93 -16.78 -9.52
N ASP A 110 -6.64 -16.12 -8.40
CA ASP A 110 -6.68 -16.70 -7.06
C ASP A 110 -7.79 -16.05 -6.22
N PRO A 111 -8.91 -16.75 -5.91
CA PRO A 111 -9.24 -18.13 -6.32
C PRO A 111 -9.64 -18.25 -7.80
N PRO A 112 -9.55 -19.45 -8.42
CA PRO A 112 -9.88 -19.65 -9.83
C PRO A 112 -11.38 -19.44 -10.08
N LEU A 113 -11.70 -18.79 -11.20
CA LEU A 113 -13.05 -18.42 -11.58
C LEU A 113 -13.51 -19.18 -12.83
N LEU A 114 -14.81 -19.43 -12.91
CA LEU A 114 -15.47 -19.98 -14.10
C LEU A 114 -16.13 -18.86 -14.92
N VAL A 115 -16.33 -19.11 -16.21
CA VAL A 115 -16.95 -18.14 -17.13
C VAL A 115 -18.42 -17.93 -16.76
N GLU A 116 -19.08 -18.99 -16.33
CA GLU A 116 -20.49 -19.02 -15.96
C GLU A 116 -20.76 -18.08 -14.78
N ASP A 117 -19.86 -18.06 -13.78
CA ASP A 117 -20.01 -17.25 -12.56
C ASP A 117 -19.97 -15.74 -12.84
N ILE A 118 -19.26 -15.34 -13.88
CA ILE A 118 -19.06 -13.92 -14.23
C ILE A 118 -19.99 -13.45 -15.35
N THR A 119 -20.73 -14.36 -15.99
CA THR A 119 -21.55 -14.01 -17.17
C THR A 119 -22.69 -13.08 -16.77
N ASP A 120 -23.38 -13.38 -15.67
CA ASP A 120 -24.52 -12.60 -15.20
C ASP A 120 -24.13 -11.37 -14.37
N SER A 121 -23.13 -11.50 -13.48
CA SER A 121 -22.75 -10.44 -12.54
C SER A 121 -21.62 -9.53 -13.06
N GLY A 122 -20.84 -10.00 -14.04
CA GLY A 122 -19.57 -9.38 -14.40
C GLY A 122 -18.48 -9.63 -13.34
N ALA A 123 -17.27 -9.10 -13.58
CA ALA A 123 -16.17 -9.20 -12.63
C ALA A 123 -15.12 -8.10 -12.86
N LEU A 124 -14.39 -7.77 -11.80
CA LEU A 124 -13.24 -6.87 -11.84
C LEU A 124 -11.98 -7.67 -11.51
N LEU A 125 -11.14 -7.91 -12.51
CA LEU A 125 -9.86 -8.59 -12.35
C LEU A 125 -8.72 -7.58 -12.33
N ALA A 126 -7.74 -7.81 -11.47
CA ALA A 126 -6.44 -7.16 -11.51
C ALA A 126 -5.39 -8.15 -12.01
N VAL A 127 -4.63 -7.73 -13.01
CA VAL A 127 -3.43 -8.41 -13.50
C VAL A 127 -2.24 -7.52 -13.17
N SER A 128 -1.43 -7.96 -12.22
CA SER A 128 -0.30 -7.19 -11.71
C SER A 128 1.01 -7.82 -12.17
N PHE A 129 1.77 -7.08 -12.96
CA PHE A 129 3.15 -7.39 -13.34
C PHE A 129 4.07 -6.71 -12.33
N ASN A 130 4.67 -7.51 -11.45
CA ASN A 130 5.57 -7.03 -10.41
C ASN A 130 7.02 -7.27 -10.82
N TRP A 131 7.74 -6.20 -11.12
CA TRP A 131 9.13 -6.25 -11.57
C TRP A 131 10.07 -6.09 -10.38
N ASP A 132 10.97 -7.05 -10.18
CA ASP A 132 12.04 -6.95 -9.20
C ASP A 132 13.37 -7.16 -9.92
N CYS A 133 13.85 -6.09 -10.55
CA CYS A 133 14.92 -6.16 -11.53
C CYS A 133 16.26 -5.70 -10.96
N GLU A 134 17.32 -6.40 -11.36
CA GLU A 134 18.67 -5.84 -11.34
C GLU A 134 18.98 -5.32 -12.76
N VAL A 135 19.23 -4.01 -12.89
CA VAL A 135 19.24 -3.30 -14.18
C VAL A 135 20.29 -3.83 -15.17
N THR A 136 21.29 -4.57 -14.71
CA THR A 136 22.35 -5.15 -15.55
C THR A 136 22.06 -6.57 -16.04
N MET A 137 20.94 -7.18 -15.68
CA MET A 137 20.58 -8.55 -16.02
C MET A 137 19.20 -8.65 -16.67
N ASP A 138 18.94 -9.77 -17.32
CA ASP A 138 17.61 -10.13 -17.79
C ASP A 138 16.62 -10.14 -16.62
N CYS A 139 15.47 -9.49 -16.82
CA CYS A 139 14.45 -9.34 -15.79
C CYS A 139 13.08 -9.73 -16.31
N GLU A 140 12.43 -10.64 -15.58
CA GLU A 140 11.04 -11.03 -15.81
C GLU A 140 10.18 -10.70 -14.57
N PRO A 141 8.96 -10.19 -14.76
CA PRO A 141 8.05 -9.87 -13.67
C PRO A 141 7.40 -11.14 -13.10
N THR A 142 7.05 -11.06 -11.82
CA THR A 142 6.09 -11.99 -11.23
C THR A 142 4.67 -11.49 -11.55
N VAL A 143 3.88 -12.33 -12.23
CA VAL A 143 2.50 -11.99 -12.59
C VAL A 143 1.51 -12.56 -11.58
N VAL A 144 0.60 -11.71 -11.09
CA VAL A 144 -0.45 -12.10 -10.15
C VAL A 144 -1.80 -11.67 -10.71
N VAL A 145 -2.75 -12.60 -10.80
CA VAL A 145 -4.12 -12.34 -11.22
C VAL A 145 -5.05 -12.50 -10.02
N LYS A 146 -5.85 -11.48 -9.71
CA LYS A 146 -6.77 -11.50 -8.57
C LYS A 146 -8.11 -10.87 -8.92
N ARG A 147 -9.18 -11.39 -8.34
CA ARG A 147 -10.49 -10.73 -8.33
C ARG A 147 -10.50 -9.62 -7.27
N LEU A 148 -10.94 -8.43 -7.65
CA LEU A 148 -11.01 -7.27 -6.75
C LEU A 148 -12.44 -6.93 -6.29
N ASP A 149 -13.46 -7.34 -7.03
CA ASP A 149 -14.86 -7.09 -6.69
C ASP A 149 -15.47 -8.17 -5.80
N THR A 150 -16.58 -7.82 -5.13
CA THR A 150 -17.40 -8.74 -4.33
C THR A 150 -18.75 -9.07 -4.97
N ALA A 151 -19.34 -8.13 -5.72
CA ALA A 151 -20.72 -8.21 -6.23
C ALA A 151 -20.83 -8.20 -7.77
N GLY A 152 -19.70 -8.16 -8.49
CA GLY A 152 -19.68 -8.02 -9.94
C GLY A 152 -19.29 -6.62 -10.44
N PHE A 153 -19.34 -6.44 -11.76
CA PHE A 153 -19.04 -5.16 -12.40
C PHE A 153 -20.14 -4.78 -13.40
N VAL A 154 -20.84 -3.70 -13.08
CA VAL A 154 -21.97 -3.17 -13.86
C VAL A 154 -21.70 -1.73 -14.24
N GLN A 155 -21.94 -1.40 -15.50
CA GLN A 155 -21.90 -0.04 -16.01
C GLN A 155 -23.27 0.36 -16.57
N LYS A 156 -23.84 1.41 -15.99
CA LYS A 156 -25.12 2.00 -16.42
C LYS A 156 -24.84 3.14 -17.39
N HIS A 157 -25.46 3.11 -18.56
CA HIS A 157 -25.37 4.16 -19.57
C HIS A 157 -26.76 4.56 -20.04
N SER A 158 -26.92 5.77 -20.57
CA SER A 158 -28.18 6.20 -21.17
C SER A 158 -27.94 7.03 -22.41
N ASN A 159 -28.60 6.67 -23.50
CA ASN A 159 -28.60 7.45 -24.74
C ASN A 159 -29.92 8.20 -24.86
N ARG A 160 -29.89 9.53 -24.99
CA ARG A 160 -31.11 10.31 -25.18
C ARG A 160 -31.51 10.29 -26.65
N ARG A 161 -32.79 10.06 -26.92
CA ARG A 161 -33.32 10.17 -28.28
C ARG A 161 -33.61 11.65 -28.58
N GLY A 162 -33.56 12.02 -29.86
CA GLY A 162 -33.57 13.43 -30.30
C GLY A 162 -34.83 14.23 -29.95
N ASP A 163 -35.89 13.58 -29.46
CA ASP A 163 -37.11 14.21 -28.96
C ASP A 163 -36.98 14.69 -27.49
N GLY A 164 -35.91 14.33 -26.78
CA GLY A 164 -35.63 14.73 -25.39
C GLY A 164 -36.58 14.12 -24.33
N GLN A 165 -37.68 13.52 -24.76
CA GLN A 165 -38.71 12.90 -23.92
C GLN A 165 -38.49 11.41 -23.68
N THR A 166 -37.70 10.77 -24.55
CA THR A 166 -37.35 9.35 -24.43
C THR A 166 -35.84 9.15 -24.33
N ARG A 167 -35.44 8.11 -23.59
CA ARG A 167 -34.05 7.66 -23.51
C ARG A 167 -33.98 6.14 -23.60
N GLU A 168 -32.88 5.65 -24.15
CA GLU A 168 -32.51 4.25 -24.09
C GLU A 168 -31.59 4.06 -22.89
N ALA A 169 -32.03 3.30 -21.88
CA ALA A 169 -31.23 2.92 -20.74
C ALA A 169 -30.53 1.59 -21.04
N ILE A 170 -29.22 1.55 -20.82
CA ILE A 170 -28.37 0.42 -21.13
C ILE A 170 -27.64 0.01 -19.86
N TYR A 171 -27.87 -1.20 -19.39
CA TYR A 171 -27.14 -1.84 -18.30
C TYR A 171 -26.19 -2.85 -18.89
N MET A 172 -24.89 -2.67 -18.66
CA MET A 172 -23.84 -3.53 -19.18
C MET A 172 -23.13 -4.22 -18.02
N PHE A 173 -23.27 -5.53 -17.95
CA PHE A 173 -22.48 -6.40 -17.11
C PHE A 173 -21.26 -6.83 -17.91
N GLY A 174 -20.11 -6.91 -17.27
CA GLY A 174 -18.90 -7.25 -17.99
C GLY A 174 -17.71 -7.58 -17.13
N LEU A 175 -16.70 -8.13 -17.80
CA LEU A 175 -15.36 -8.27 -17.27
C LEU A 175 -14.60 -6.95 -17.46
N ARG A 176 -14.07 -6.40 -16.37
CA ARG A 176 -13.12 -5.29 -16.40
C ARG A 176 -11.76 -5.78 -15.91
N ILE A 177 -10.75 -5.64 -16.75
CA ILE A 177 -9.39 -6.08 -16.45
C ILE A 177 -8.53 -4.83 -16.19
N LEU A 178 -7.98 -4.72 -15.00
CA LEU A 178 -7.04 -3.69 -14.60
C LEU A 178 -5.63 -4.25 -14.68
N ILE A 179 -4.86 -3.77 -15.66
CA ILE A 179 -3.48 -4.17 -15.84
C ILE A 179 -2.60 -3.14 -15.15
N THR A 180 -1.79 -3.58 -14.20
CA THR A 180 -0.81 -2.74 -13.52
C THR A 180 0.59 -3.31 -13.72
N SER A 181 1.54 -2.43 -14.04
CA SER A 181 2.95 -2.76 -14.16
C SER A 181 3.68 -1.90 -13.14
N SER A 182 4.27 -2.52 -12.14
CA SER A 182 4.98 -1.81 -11.08
C SER A 182 6.19 -2.60 -10.61
N GLY A 183 7.21 -1.93 -10.13
CA GLY A 183 8.41 -2.64 -9.72
C GLY A 183 9.53 -1.76 -9.24
N ILE A 184 10.60 -2.43 -8.83
CA ILE A 184 11.80 -1.83 -8.26
C ILE A 184 12.98 -2.28 -9.12
N GLY A 185 13.73 -1.30 -9.61
CA GLY A 185 15.02 -1.52 -10.26
C GLY A 185 16.13 -1.34 -9.23
N ARG A 186 17.13 -2.23 -9.25
CA ARG A 186 18.35 -2.11 -8.46
C ARG A 186 19.54 -1.98 -9.38
N GLN A 187 20.43 -1.05 -9.06
CA GLN A 187 21.68 -0.84 -9.75
C GLN A 187 22.81 -0.73 -8.74
N PHE A 188 23.99 -1.21 -9.13
CA PHE A 188 25.20 -1.07 -8.34
C PHE A 188 25.61 0.41 -8.20
N SER A 189 25.63 0.92 -6.97
CA SER A 189 26.07 2.29 -6.65
C SER A 189 27.21 2.27 -5.63
N ILE A 190 28.38 2.75 -6.03
CA ILE A 190 29.57 2.88 -5.16
C ILE A 190 29.27 3.84 -4.00
N GLN A 191 28.51 4.91 -4.26
CA GLN A 191 28.14 5.90 -3.25
C GLN A 191 27.37 5.25 -2.10
N LEU A 192 26.40 4.38 -2.42
CA LEU A 192 25.59 3.69 -1.42
C LEU A 192 26.41 2.69 -0.60
N ILE A 193 27.37 2.01 -1.23
CA ILE A 193 28.29 1.08 -0.56
C ILE A 193 29.17 1.81 0.46
N VAL A 194 29.75 2.96 0.09
CA VAL A 194 30.59 3.75 1.02
C VAL A 194 29.78 4.19 2.24
N VAL A 195 28.52 4.59 2.06
CA VAL A 195 27.62 4.94 3.17
C VAL A 195 27.37 3.73 4.06
N GLN A 196 27.05 2.56 3.48
CA GLN A 196 26.80 1.34 4.26
C GLN A 196 28.03 0.90 5.06
N ILE A 197 29.24 0.97 4.47
CA ILE A 197 30.50 0.69 5.18
C ILE A 197 30.72 1.68 6.31
N GLY A 198 30.50 2.97 6.07
CA GLY A 198 30.61 4.02 7.09
C GLY A 198 29.66 3.77 8.27
N SER A 199 28.40 3.42 7.99
CA SER A 199 27.43 3.03 9.01
C SER A 199 27.85 1.77 9.77
N GLY A 200 28.39 0.76 9.08
CA GLY A 200 28.92 -0.45 9.71
C GLY A 200 30.06 -0.17 10.69
N LEU A 201 31.02 0.68 10.30
CA LEU A 201 32.14 1.09 11.16
C LEU A 201 31.66 1.89 12.39
N ALA A 202 30.63 2.73 12.23
CA ALA A 202 30.02 3.44 13.35
C ALA A 202 29.35 2.47 14.35
N LEU A 203 28.65 1.44 13.85
CA LEU A 203 28.02 0.41 14.68
C LEU A 203 29.06 -0.39 15.50
N LEU A 204 30.27 -0.60 14.99
CA LEU A 204 31.36 -1.25 15.75
C LEU A 204 31.82 -0.42 16.96
N ARG A 205 31.76 0.91 16.89
CA ARG A 205 32.05 1.76 18.06
C ARG A 205 30.95 1.67 19.10
N ILE A 206 29.70 1.64 18.64
CA ILE A 206 28.54 1.51 19.52
C ILE A 206 28.54 0.14 20.22
N SER A 207 28.94 -0.94 19.53
CA SER A 207 29.02 -2.26 20.13
C SER A 207 30.06 -2.35 21.26
N ALA A 208 31.21 -1.69 21.11
CA ALA A 208 32.20 -1.59 22.18
C ALA A 208 31.64 -0.85 23.40
N LEU A 209 30.95 0.29 23.20
CA LEU A 209 30.29 1.03 24.29
C LEU A 209 29.18 0.20 24.95
N ALA A 210 28.44 -0.58 24.18
CA ALA A 210 27.41 -1.48 24.70
C ALA A 210 28.03 -2.62 25.53
N ALA A 211 29.11 -3.24 25.05
CA ALA A 211 29.86 -4.25 25.80
C ALA A 211 30.42 -3.68 27.10
N ASP A 212 30.95 -2.46 27.05
CA ASP A 212 31.44 -1.72 28.21
C ASP A 212 30.34 -1.44 29.23
N PHE A 213 29.17 -0.98 28.76
CA PHE A 213 28.00 -0.75 29.59
C PHE A 213 27.53 -2.04 30.24
N MET A 214 27.46 -3.13 29.47
CA MET A 214 27.07 -4.44 29.96
C MET A 214 28.02 -4.93 31.06
N MET A 215 29.34 -4.90 30.83
CA MET A 215 30.37 -5.30 31.81
C MET A 215 30.33 -4.46 33.10
N LEU A 216 30.02 -3.16 32.99
CA LEU A 216 30.02 -2.25 34.13
C LEU A 216 28.68 -2.15 34.87
N ARG A 217 27.56 -2.53 34.26
CA ARG A 217 26.22 -2.35 34.85
C ARG A 217 25.40 -3.62 34.97
N CYS A 218 25.51 -4.56 34.04
CA CYS A 218 24.63 -5.72 33.95
C CYS A 218 25.20 -6.99 34.62
N PHE A 219 26.52 -7.13 34.74
CA PHE A 219 27.09 -8.28 35.43
C PHE A 219 26.78 -8.25 36.94
N ARG A 220 26.15 -9.33 37.42
CA ARG A 220 25.72 -9.50 38.82
C ARG A 220 26.90 -9.74 39.76
N ASP A 221 27.97 -10.34 39.27
CA ASP A 221 29.16 -10.60 40.06
C ASP A 221 29.97 -9.29 40.24
N GLY A 222 29.99 -8.82 41.49
CA GLY A 222 30.68 -7.59 41.87
C GLY A 222 32.20 -7.69 41.73
N LEU A 223 32.77 -8.89 41.72
CA LEU A 223 34.22 -9.12 41.65
C LEU A 223 34.74 -8.91 40.22
N THR A 224 34.09 -9.50 39.22
CA THR A 224 34.39 -9.31 37.78
C THR A 224 34.22 -7.84 37.37
N ARG A 225 33.15 -7.19 37.83
CA ARG A 225 32.91 -5.77 37.59
C ARG A 225 34.01 -4.88 38.17
N ARG A 226 34.46 -5.15 39.41
CA ARG A 226 35.54 -4.40 40.06
C ARG A 226 36.89 -4.63 39.38
N ALA A 227 37.19 -5.86 38.97
CA ALA A 227 38.41 -6.18 38.22
C ALA A 227 38.44 -5.43 36.88
N TYR A 228 37.37 -5.50 36.10
CA TYR A 228 37.25 -4.80 34.82
C TYR A 228 37.36 -3.27 34.99
N ARG A 229 36.70 -2.69 36.01
CA ARG A 229 36.78 -1.24 36.30
C ARG A 229 38.20 -0.80 36.67
N LYS A 230 38.95 -1.59 37.44
CA LYS A 230 40.35 -1.28 37.81
C LYS A 230 41.27 -1.28 36.59
N CYS A 231 41.10 -2.23 35.67
CA CYS A 231 41.91 -2.31 34.46
C CYS A 231 41.55 -1.22 33.44
N LYS A 232 40.28 -0.82 33.38
CA LYS A 232 39.80 0.15 32.39
C LYS A 232 39.95 1.62 32.83
N VAL A 233 39.72 1.93 34.10
CA VAL A 233 39.64 3.30 34.59
C VAL A 233 40.83 3.60 35.51
N ILE A 234 41.69 4.53 35.08
CA ILE A 234 42.76 5.08 35.90
C ILE A 234 42.26 6.39 36.50
N ALA A 235 42.09 6.44 37.82
CA ALA A 235 41.71 7.66 38.51
C ALA A 235 42.93 8.59 38.58
N THR A 236 42.88 9.72 37.88
CA THR A 236 43.84 10.80 38.04
C THR A 236 43.38 11.75 39.15
N ASN A 237 44.32 12.26 39.94
CA ASN A 237 43.99 13.27 40.95
C ASN A 237 43.64 14.58 40.26
N ASP A 238 42.45 15.10 40.53
CA ASP A 238 42.01 16.38 40.00
C ASP A 238 42.80 17.52 40.69
N LEU A 239 43.69 18.18 39.94
CA LEU A 239 44.57 19.23 40.46
C LEU A 239 43.82 20.53 40.80
N SER A 240 42.58 20.67 40.33
CA SER A 240 41.64 21.75 40.67
C SER A 240 41.27 21.73 42.16
N ASP A 241 40.90 20.57 42.69
CA ASP A 241 40.54 20.39 44.12
C ASP A 241 41.74 20.64 45.04
N LEU A 242 42.97 20.34 44.57
CA LEU A 242 44.22 20.65 45.27
C LEU A 242 44.50 22.16 45.33
N ARG A 243 44.23 22.92 44.26
CA ARG A 243 44.36 24.38 44.25
C ARG A 243 43.37 25.04 45.21
N ASP A 244 42.12 24.59 45.22
CA ASP A 244 41.10 25.14 46.12
C ASP A 244 41.40 24.84 47.60
N ARG A 245 41.90 23.63 47.90
CA ARG A 245 42.42 23.30 49.24
C ARG A 245 43.59 24.19 49.65
N LEU A 246 44.54 24.44 48.74
CA LEU A 246 45.68 25.35 48.98
C LEU A 246 45.21 26.78 49.21
N HIS A 247 44.22 27.26 48.47
CA HIS A 247 43.63 28.58 48.65
C HIS A 247 42.98 28.70 50.04
N HIS A 248 42.14 27.74 50.43
CA HIS A 248 41.54 27.72 51.77
C HIS A 248 42.56 27.68 52.91
N ILE A 249 43.66 26.95 52.75
CA ILE A 249 44.74 26.92 53.75
C ILE A 249 45.44 28.29 53.85
N LYS A 250 45.73 28.94 52.71
CA LYS A 250 46.27 30.31 52.70
C LYS A 250 45.32 31.33 53.34
N THR A 251 44.01 31.21 53.13
CA THR A 251 43.04 32.11 53.76
C THR A 251 42.99 31.86 55.27
N LYS A 252 42.96 30.60 55.72
CA LYS A 252 42.97 30.25 57.15
C LYS A 252 44.26 30.68 57.87
N SER A 253 45.43 30.56 57.23
CA SER A 253 46.69 31.02 57.82
C SER A 253 46.77 32.54 57.92
N ARG A 254 46.25 33.28 56.93
CA ARG A 254 46.09 34.75 57.01
C ARG A 254 45.17 35.18 58.14
N VAL A 255 44.06 34.46 58.36
CA VAL A 255 43.15 34.75 59.48
C VAL A 255 43.81 34.46 60.84
N ARG A 256 44.52 33.34 60.99
CA ARG A 256 45.29 33.02 62.22
C ARG A 256 46.38 34.04 62.53
N HIS A 257 47.06 34.57 61.51
CA HIS A 257 48.05 35.61 61.73
C HIS A 257 47.44 36.93 62.22
N ARG A 258 46.22 37.28 61.76
CA ARG A 258 45.51 38.48 62.23
C ARG A 258 44.97 38.34 63.66
N THR A 259 44.56 37.15 64.09
CA THR A 259 44.08 36.93 65.47
C THR A 259 45.20 36.72 66.47
N GLY A 260 46.40 36.29 66.04
CA GLY A 260 47.59 36.18 66.90
C GLY A 260 48.28 37.51 67.24
N THR A 261 47.97 38.60 66.52
CA THR A 261 48.58 39.92 66.75
C THR A 261 47.73 40.87 67.61
N ASN A 262 46.52 40.48 68.04
CA ASN A 262 45.62 41.32 68.85
C ASN A 262 45.54 40.93 70.34
N PHE A 263 46.52 40.19 70.87
CA PHE A 263 46.67 39.94 72.31
C PHE A 263 48.08 40.32 72.77
N LYS A 264 48.38 41.63 72.76
CA LYS A 264 49.49 42.21 73.52
C LYS A 264 49.20 43.68 73.87
N GLY A 265 48.48 43.85 74.98
CA GLY A 265 48.62 44.97 75.91
C GLY A 265 48.00 46.31 75.53
N ASP A 266 46.75 46.53 75.94
CA ASP A 266 46.31 47.84 76.43
C ASP A 266 47.01 48.11 77.78
N GLY A 267 47.59 49.30 77.90
CA GLY A 267 48.05 49.95 79.12
C GLY A 267 47.70 51.43 79.04
#